data_AF-A0A7V4NF31-F1
#
_entry.id   AF-A0A7V4NF31-F1
#
_cell.length_a   1.000
_cell.length_b   1.000
_cell.length_c   1.000
_cell.angle_alpha   90.00
_cell.angle_beta   90.00
_cell.angle_gamma   90.00
#
_symmetry.space_group_name_H-M   'P 1'
#
loop_
_entity.id
_entity.type
_entity.pdbx_description
1 polymer ?
#
loop_
_entity_poly.entity_id
_entity_poly.type
_entity_poly.pdbx_seq_one_letter_code
_entity_poly.pdbx_strand_id
1 'polypeptide(L)'
;MENQTERDILTIEKEIDEAIESEDYEKLNTLLDEREKLLPKLTENELREIYQRDQQRMKVLEEKMKKFKETAIKAETGKKMVQSYIQTEDKGQEIDRRG
;
A
#
# COMPACT_ATOMS: atom_id res chain seq x y z
N MET A 1 -0.16 -2.49 40.25
CA MET A 1 -1.35 -3.01 39.57
C MET A 1 -1.60 -2.12 38.37
N GLU A 2 -1.18 -2.54 37.18
CA GLU A 2 -1.71 -2.03 35.92
C GLU A 2 -1.89 -3.25 35.02
N ASN A 3 -3.15 -3.62 34.81
CA ASN A 3 -3.57 -4.67 33.89
C ASN A 3 -3.20 -4.24 32.47
N GLN A 4 -2.02 -4.63 32.00
CA GLN A 4 -1.76 -4.64 30.57
C GLN A 4 -2.71 -5.66 29.96
N THR A 5 -3.73 -5.15 29.28
CA THR A 5 -4.66 -5.95 28.49
C THR A 5 -3.83 -6.59 27.39
N GLU A 6 -3.39 -7.82 27.63
CA GLU A 6 -2.70 -8.64 26.65
C GLU A 6 -3.71 -8.83 25.50
N ARG A 7 -3.58 -8.03 24.43
CA ARG A 7 -4.49 -8.10 23.28
C ARG A 7 -4.38 -9.50 22.69
N ASP A 8 -5.53 -10.11 22.44
CA ASP A 8 -5.59 -11.44 21.85
C ASP A 8 -5.00 -11.44 20.44
N ILE A 9 -4.14 -12.41 20.15
CA ILE A 9 -3.51 -12.62 18.85
C ILE A 9 -4.56 -12.72 17.74
N LEU A 10 -5.72 -13.33 18.01
CA LEU A 10 -6.80 -13.48 17.03
C LEU A 10 -7.39 -12.13 16.62
N THR A 11 -7.45 -11.18 17.57
CA THR A 11 -7.93 -9.83 17.30
C THR A 11 -6.94 -9.07 16.43
N ILE A 12 -5.64 -9.14 16.75
CA ILE A 12 -4.58 -8.52 15.96
C ILE A 12 -4.56 -9.09 14.53
N GLU A 13 -4.67 -10.41 14.37
CA GLU A 13 -4.69 -11.06 13.06
C GLU A 13 -5.88 -10.62 12.19
N LYS A 14 -7.04 -10.37 12.79
CA LYS A 14 -8.21 -9.81 12.10
C LYS A 14 -7.98 -8.35 11.71
N GLU A 15 -7.45 -7.54 12.62
CA GLU A 15 -7.15 -6.14 12.36
C GLU A 15 -6.07 -5.95 11.29
N ILE A 16 -5.11 -6.87 11.19
CA ILE A 16 -4.11 -6.91 10.10
C ILE A 16 -4.80 -7.09 8.75
N ASP A 17 -5.74 -8.03 8.65
CA ASP A 17 -6.48 -8.25 7.40
C ASP A 17 -7.29 -7.02 7.00
N GLU A 18 -7.98 -6.41 7.97
CA GLU A 18 -8.75 -5.18 7.75
C GLU A 18 -7.85 -4.01 7.31
N ALA A 19 -6.66 -3.86 7.90
CA ALA A 19 -5.69 -2.82 7.53
C ALA A 19 -5.17 -3.02 6.10
N ILE A 20 -4.90 -4.27 5.68
CA ILE A 20 -4.50 -4.58 4.30
C ILE A 20 -5.63 -4.29 3.31
N GLU A 21 -6.87 -4.67 3.65
CA GLU A 21 -8.04 -4.44 2.80
C GLU A 21 -8.27 -2.93 2.58
N SER A 22 -8.24 -2.16 3.65
CA SER A 22 -8.43 -0.71 3.66
C SER A 22 -7.22 0.11 3.21
N GLU A 23 -6.07 -0.54 2.94
CA GLU A 23 -4.81 0.13 2.57
C GLU A 23 -4.25 1.07 3.65
N ASP A 24 -4.62 0.84 4.91
CA ASP A 24 -4.09 1.54 6.08
C ASP A 24 -2.75 0.93 6.51
N TYR A 25 -1.69 1.28 5.78
CA TYR A 25 -0.35 0.73 5.98
C TYR A 25 0.32 1.22 7.28
N GLU A 26 -0.06 2.38 7.80
CA GLU A 26 0.45 2.87 9.10
C GLU A 26 -0.11 2.03 10.24
N LYS A 27 -1.43 1.76 10.22
CA LYS A 27 -2.05 0.84 11.18
C LYS A 27 -1.49 -0.56 11.03
N LEU A 28 -1.30 -1.05 9.80
CA LEU A 28 -0.71 -2.36 9.54
C LEU A 28 0.67 -2.52 10.22
N ASN A 29 1.56 -1.52 10.07
CA ASN A 29 2.88 -1.57 10.70
C ASN A 29 2.78 -1.64 12.23
N THR A 30 1.90 -0.83 12.83
CA THR A 30 1.68 -0.83 14.27
C THR A 30 1.19 -2.20 14.77
N LEU A 31 0.26 -2.82 14.03
CA LEU A 31 -0.27 -4.14 14.37
C LEU A 31 0.77 -5.25 14.25
N LEU A 32 1.68 -5.17 13.27
CA LEU A 32 2.77 -6.13 13.12
C LEU A 32 3.77 -6.04 14.30
N ASP A 33 4.06 -4.83 14.78
CA ASP A 33 4.90 -4.60 15.97
C ASP A 33 4.22 -5.11 17.26
N GLU A 34 2.90 -4.94 17.38
CA GLU A 34 2.11 -5.51 18.48
C GLU A 34 2.14 -7.04 18.43
N ARG A 35 1.96 -7.61 17.23
CA ARG A 35 1.98 -9.06 17.01
C ARG A 35 3.32 -9.67 17.39
N GLU A 36 4.43 -9.05 17.01
CA GLU A 36 5.79 -9.57 17.29
C GLU A 36 6.00 -9.87 18.77
N LYS A 37 5.45 -9.03 19.66
CA LYS A 37 5.55 -9.19 21.12
C LYS A 37 4.79 -10.42 21.65
N LEU A 38 3.83 -10.94 20.89
CA LEU A 38 3.02 -12.09 21.24
C LEU A 38 3.53 -13.40 20.64
N LEU A 39 4.26 -13.35 19.53
CA LEU A 39 4.78 -14.55 18.84
C LEU A 39 5.49 -15.55 19.77
N PRO A 40 6.35 -15.14 20.72
CA PRO A 40 7.04 -16.10 21.61
C PRO A 40 6.13 -16.89 22.54
N LYS A 41 4.87 -16.47 22.70
CA LYS A 41 3.88 -17.08 23.60
C LYS A 41 2.97 -18.08 22.90
N LEU A 42 3.06 -18.16 21.57
CA LEU A 42 2.18 -18.99 20.74
C LEU A 42 2.74 -20.41 20.58
N THR A 43 1.83 -21.34 20.34
CA THR A 43 2.17 -22.71 19.98
C THR A 43 2.70 -22.79 18.55
N GLU A 44 3.43 -23.88 18.24
CA GLU A 44 3.94 -24.13 16.88
C GLU A 44 2.82 -24.13 15.83
N ASN A 45 1.65 -24.68 16.16
CA ASN A 45 0.50 -24.72 15.24
C ASN A 45 -0.01 -23.31 14.94
N GLU A 46 -0.19 -22.47 15.96
CA GLU A 46 -0.64 -21.08 15.78
C GLU A 46 0.37 -20.28 14.93
N LEU A 47 1.67 -20.43 15.21
CA LEU A 47 2.73 -19.79 14.43
C LEU A 47 2.70 -20.24 12.96
N ARG A 48 2.44 -21.52 12.71
CA ARG A 48 2.33 -22.07 11.36
C ARG A 48 1.14 -21.51 10.61
N GLU A 49 0.00 -21.35 11.26
CA GLU A 49 -1.20 -20.75 10.69
C GLU A 49 -0.98 -19.27 10.36
N ILE A 50 -0.40 -18.50 11.28
CA ILE A 50 -0.05 -17.09 11.05
C ILE A 50 0.89 -16.96 9.85
N TYR A 51 1.93 -17.79 9.79
CA TYR A 51 2.87 -17.78 8.68
C TYR A 51 2.18 -18.05 7.33
N GLN A 52 1.26 -19.02 7.27
CA GLN A 52 0.51 -19.31 6.05
C GLN A 52 -0.37 -18.13 5.61
N ARG A 53 -1.00 -17.43 6.56
CA ARG A 53 -1.77 -16.21 6.27
C ARG A 53 -0.86 -15.09 5.79
N ASP A 54 0.30 -14.90 6.40
CA ASP A 54 1.28 -13.90 5.99
C ASP A 54 1.76 -14.11 4.55
N GLN A 55 1.94 -15.36 4.12
CA GLN A 55 2.24 -15.66 2.71
C GLN A 55 1.12 -15.23 1.76
N GLN A 56 -0.14 -15.29 2.18
CA GLN A 56 -1.27 -14.80 1.40
C GLN A 56 -1.33 -13.26 1.41
N ARG A 57 -1.14 -12.65 2.58
CA ARG A 57 -1.08 -11.18 2.76
C ARG A 57 0.00 -10.55 1.90
N MET A 58 1.19 -11.16 1.83
CA MET A 58 2.27 -10.70 0.96
C MET A 58 1.84 -10.64 -0.50
N LYS A 59 1.16 -11.67 -1.02
CA LYS A 59 0.66 -11.67 -2.40
C LYS A 59 -0.31 -10.52 -2.66
N VAL A 60 -1.23 -10.27 -1.72
CA VAL A 60 -2.19 -9.15 -1.80
C VAL A 60 -1.45 -7.81 -1.84
N LEU A 61 -0.46 -7.63 -0.98
CA LEU A 61 0.35 -6.40 -0.92
C LEU A 61 1.19 -6.20 -2.20
N GLU A 62 1.78 -7.27 -2.75
CA GLU A 62 2.51 -7.23 -4.02
C GLU A 62 1.62 -6.81 -5.19
N GLU A 63 0.40 -7.35 -5.26
CA GLU A 63 -0.58 -6.95 -6.28
C GLU A 63 -1.00 -5.48 -6.15
N LYS A 64 -1.24 -5.01 -4.91
CA LYS A 64 -1.55 -3.59 -4.64
C LYS A 64 -0.38 -2.69 -5.06
N MET A 65 0.85 -3.07 -4.71
CA MET A 65 2.07 -2.34 -5.11
C MET A 65 2.25 -2.28 -6.63
N LYS A 66 1.95 -3.37 -7.34
CA LYS A 66 1.99 -3.39 -8.80
C LYS A 66 0.98 -2.41 -9.41
N LYS A 67 -0.27 -2.43 -8.94
CA LYS A 67 -1.32 -1.49 -9.38
C LYS A 67 -0.94 -0.03 -9.11
N PHE A 68 -0.34 0.23 -7.96
CA PHE A 68 0.14 1.57 -7.61
C PHE A 68 1.22 2.05 -8.60
N LYS A 69 2.22 1.22 -8.89
CA LYS A 69 3.28 1.53 -9.87
C LYS A 69 2.71 1.79 -11.27
N GLU A 70 1.78 0.96 -11.74
CA GLU A 70 1.12 1.16 -13.02
C GLU A 70 0.35 2.50 -13.07
N THR A 71 -0.32 2.86 -11.97
CA THR A 71 -1.05 4.12 -11.86
C THR A 71 -0.11 5.32 -11.86
N ALA A 72 1.02 5.24 -11.15
CA ALA A 72 2.03 6.29 -11.12
C ALA A 72 2.63 6.54 -12.52
N ILE A 73 2.96 5.48 -13.27
CA ILE A 73 3.48 5.59 -14.63
C ILE A 73 2.46 6.27 -15.56
N LYS A 74 1.18 5.88 -15.47
CA LYS A 74 0.10 6.49 -16.25
C LYS A 74 -0.06 7.97 -15.92
N ALA A 75 -0.01 8.34 -14.63
CA ALA A 75 -0.10 9.73 -14.19
C ALA A 75 1.08 10.57 -14.70
N GLU A 76 2.31 10.04 -14.64
CA GLU A 76 3.49 10.72 -15.17
C GLU A 76 3.39 10.92 -16.70
N THR A 77 2.94 9.89 -17.41
CA THR A 77 2.72 9.97 -18.87
C THR A 77 1.66 11.01 -19.20
N GLY A 78 0.54 11.01 -18.48
CA GLY A 78 -0.51 12.01 -18.61
C GLY A 78 -0.01 13.44 -18.37
N LYS A 79 0.81 13.64 -17.32
CA LYS A 79 1.46 14.93 -17.04
C LYS A 79 2.35 15.39 -18.20
N LYS A 80 3.19 14.50 -18.76
CA LYS A 80 4.04 14.82 -19.92
C LYS A 80 3.22 15.22 -21.14
N MET A 81 2.14 14.50 -21.41
CA MET A 81 1.22 14.83 -22.51
C MET A 81 0.61 16.22 -22.33
N VAL A 82 0.03 16.52 -21.16
CA VAL A 82 -0.54 17.84 -20.88
C VAL A 82 0.51 18.95 -21.01
N GLN A 83 1.72 18.75 -20.48
CA GLN A 83 2.80 19.71 -20.63
C GLN A 83 3.19 19.95 -22.09
N SER A 84 3.18 18.91 -22.94
CA SER A 84 3.45 19.06 -24.37
C SER A 84 2.40 19.92 -25.09
N TYR A 85 1.12 19.81 -24.70
CA TYR A 85 0.05 20.64 -25.29
C TYR A 85 0.19 22.12 -24.89
N ILE A 86 0.51 22.40 -23.63
CA ILE A 86 0.75 23.78 -23.16
C ILE A 86 1.95 24.41 -23.89
N GLN A 87 3.03 23.65 -24.10
CA GLN A 87 4.20 24.14 -24.85
C GLN A 87 3.90 24.39 -26.34
N THR A 88 2.94 23.68 -26.93
CA THR A 88 2.51 23.94 -28.31
C THR A 88 1.58 25.14 -28.44
N GLU A 89 0.78 25.47 -27.42
CA GLU A 89 -0.07 26.66 -27.42
C GLU A 89 0.74 27.96 -27.25
N ASP A 90 1.84 27.95 -26.50
CA ASP A 90 2.76 29.10 -26.37
C ASP A 90 3.57 29.37 -27.65
N LYS A 91 3.60 28.43 -28.60
CA LYS A 91 4.14 28.63 -29.96
C LYS A 91 3.04 29.00 -30.94
N GLY A 92 2.15 29.90 -30.52
CA GLY A 92 1.17 30.57 -31.38
C GLY A 92 1.81 31.04 -32.69
N GLN A 93 1.15 30.69 -33.79
CA GLN A 93 1.58 30.79 -35.17
C GLN A 93 2.04 32.22 -35.57
N GLU A 94 3.31 32.40 -35.92
CA GLU A 94 3.66 33.38 -36.97
C GLU A 94 3.27 32.75 -38.32
N ILE A 95 2.02 32.95 -38.74
CA ILE A 95 1.68 32.79 -40.15
C ILE A 95 2.26 34.00 -40.87
N ASP A 96 3.44 33.85 -41.48
CA ASP A 96 4.01 34.87 -42.37
C ASP A 96 3.12 34.99 -43.62
N ARG A 97 2.15 35.90 -43.56
CA ARG A 97 1.39 36.37 -44.72
C ARG A 97 2.21 37.46 -45.43
N ARG A 98 3.20 37.05 -46.20
CA ARG A 98 3.75 37.83 -47.32
C ARG A 98 3.43 37.00 -48.56
N GLY A 99 2.54 37.41 -49.45
CA GLY A 99 2.50 38.71 -50.10
C GLY A 99 3.25 38.56 -51.41
#